data_AF-A0AAI9WNK6-F1
#
_entry.id   AF-A0AAI9WNK6-F1
#
_cell.length_a   1.000
_cell.length_b   1.000
_cell.length_c   1.000
_cell.angle_alpha   90.00
_cell.angle_beta   90.00
_cell.angle_gamma   90.00
#
_symmetry.space_group_name_H-M   'P 1'
#
loop_
_entity.id
_entity.type
_entity.pdbx_description
1 polymer ?
#
loop_
_entity_poly.entity_id
_entity_poly.type
_entity_poly.pdbx_seq_one_letter_code
_entity_poly.pdbx_strand_id
1 'polypeptide(L)'
;MKTTLLRYSAAAAVLFLLWEAASVLLGEDIIPSPAAVLRALQEALMNPDLARHAAVSARRLAEALAVAILTGFPLGLLFGHSPKADWLGAPITFITLPLPKIVLLP
;
A
#
# COMPACT_ATOMS: atom_id res chain seq x y z
N MET A 1 -6.03 -29.70 -10.70
CA MET A 1 -6.80 -28.44 -10.84
C MET A 1 -8.17 -28.49 -10.15
N LYS A 2 -9.09 -29.40 -10.52
CA LYS A 2 -10.45 -29.44 -9.90
C LYS A 2 -10.44 -29.64 -8.37
N THR A 3 -9.59 -30.52 -7.86
CA THR A 3 -9.41 -30.77 -6.42
C THR A 3 -8.83 -29.58 -5.66
N THR A 4 -7.92 -28.84 -6.29
CA THR A 4 -7.32 -27.62 -5.73
C THR A 4 -8.34 -26.50 -5.59
N LEU A 5 -9.14 -26.26 -6.64
CA LEU A 5 -10.20 -25.25 -6.62
C LEU A 5 -11.22 -25.53 -5.52
N LEU A 6 -11.68 -26.79 -5.40
CA LEU A 6 -12.62 -27.21 -4.37
C LEU A 6 -12.09 -26.93 -2.96
N ARG A 7 -10.81 -27.23 -2.70
CA ARG A 7 -10.17 -26.99 -1.40
C ARG A 7 -10.14 -25.50 -1.04
N TYR A 8 -9.79 -24.63 -2.00
CA TYR A 8 -9.76 -23.19 -1.76
C TYR A 8 -11.16 -22.61 -1.58
N SER A 9 -12.14 -23.05 -2.36
CA SER A 9 -13.54 -22.62 -2.16
C SER A 9 -14.09 -23.07 -0.81
N ALA A 10 -13.79 -24.31 -0.38
CA ALA A 10 -14.19 -24.79 0.94
C ALA A 10 -13.51 -24.00 2.07
N ALA A 11 -12.21 -23.72 1.95
CA ALA A 11 -11.50 -22.88 2.91
C ALA A 11 -12.09 -21.46 2.98
N ALA A 12 -12.39 -20.85 1.83
CA ALA A 12 -13.04 -19.54 1.78
C ALA A 12 -14.41 -19.57 2.45
N ALA A 13 -15.24 -20.58 2.18
CA ALA A 13 -16.54 -20.74 2.82
C ALA A 13 -16.42 -20.87 4.35
N VAL A 14 -15.46 -21.65 4.85
CA VAL A 14 -15.20 -21.75 6.30
C VAL A 14 -14.80 -20.40 6.87
N LEU A 15 -13.93 -19.63 6.20
CA LEU A 15 -13.54 -18.29 6.64
C LEU A 15 -14.73 -17.32 6.68
N PHE A 16 -15.60 -17.34 5.67
CA PHE A 16 -16.81 -16.52 5.66
C PHE A 16 -17.78 -16.91 6.78
N LEU A 17 -17.93 -18.20 7.07
CA LEU A 17 -18.77 -18.67 8.17
C LEU A 17 -18.20 -18.26 9.54
N LEU A 18 -16.88 -18.35 9.71
CA LEU A 18 -16.21 -17.90 10.94
C LEU A 18 -16.33 -16.38 11.12
N TRP A 19 -16.20 -15.62 10.03
CA TRP A 19 -16.40 -14.17 10.05
C TRP A 19 -17.86 -13.80 10.38
N GLU A 20 -18.84 -14.42 9.72
CA GLU A 20 -20.26 -14.24 10.04
C GLU A 20 -20.54 -14.57 11.52
N ALA A 21 -20.03 -15.71 12.01
CA ALA A 21 -20.15 -16.08 13.42
C ALA A 21 -19.51 -15.04 14.35
N ALA A 22 -18.33 -14.53 14.02
CA ALA A 22 -17.66 -13.49 14.80
C ALA A 22 -18.47 -12.18 14.81
N SER A 23 -19.07 -11.81 13.69
CA SER A 23 -19.94 -10.64 13.58
C SER A 23 -21.18 -10.76 14.48
N VAL A 24 -21.83 -11.92 14.49
CA VAL A 24 -22.97 -12.19 15.38
C VAL A 24 -22.55 -12.23 16.86
N LEU A 25 -21.41 -12.83 17.18
CA LEU A 25 -20.95 -13.00 18.57
C LEU A 25 -20.40 -11.71 19.19
N LEU A 26 -19.71 -10.88 18.40
CA LEU A 26 -19.05 -9.65 18.88
C LEU A 26 -19.89 -8.39 18.62
N GLY A 27 -20.92 -8.49 17.77
CA GLY A 27 -21.76 -7.37 17.34
C GLY A 27 -21.24 -6.70 16.06
N GLU A 28 -22.18 -6.26 15.22
CA GLU A 28 -21.87 -5.64 13.91
C GLU A 28 -21.09 -4.33 14.02
N ASP A 29 -21.17 -3.62 15.15
CA ASP A 29 -20.40 -2.40 15.41
C ASP A 29 -18.89 -2.66 15.58
N ILE A 30 -18.53 -3.87 16.02
CA ILE A 30 -17.13 -4.29 16.19
C ILE A 30 -16.65 -4.98 14.92
N ILE A 31 -17.40 -5.96 14.45
CA ILE A 31 -17.10 -6.72 13.23
C ILE A 31 -18.35 -6.74 12.36
N PRO A 32 -18.42 -5.91 11.30
CA PRO A 32 -19.55 -5.92 10.39
C PRO A 32 -19.63 -7.27 9.65
N SER A 33 -20.85 -7.70 9.34
CA SER A 33 -21.08 -8.96 8.63
C SER A 33 -20.46 -8.92 7.23
N PRO A 34 -19.97 -10.06 6.70
CA PRO A 34 -19.48 -10.14 5.33
C PRO A 34 -20.44 -9.53 4.30
N ALA A 35 -21.75 -9.72 4.48
CA ALA A 35 -22.77 -9.14 3.60
C ALA A 35 -22.80 -7.60 3.68
N ALA A 36 -22.68 -7.03 4.89
CA ALA A 36 -22.60 -5.58 5.06
C ALA A 36 -21.34 -5.00 4.40
N VAL A 37 -20.19 -5.68 4.55
CA VAL A 37 -18.94 -5.25 3.90
C VAL A 37 -19.02 -5.34 2.38
N LEU A 38 -19.64 -6.39 1.83
CA LEU A 38 -19.83 -6.50 0.37
C LEU A 38 -20.73 -5.38 -0.19
N ARG A 39 -21.79 -5.00 0.53
CA ARG A 39 -22.64 -3.85 0.15
C ARG A 39 -21.85 -2.54 0.21
N ALA A 40 -21.14 -2.28 1.30
CA ALA A 40 -20.31 -1.09 1.45
C ALA A 40 -19.21 -1.03 0.39
N LEU A 41 -18.60 -2.17 0.03
CA LEU A 41 -17.64 -2.26 -1.07
C LEU A 41 -18.30 -1.89 -2.41
N GLN A 42 -19.48 -2.42 -2.70
CA GLN A 42 -20.21 -2.07 -3.92
C GLN A 42 -20.54 -0.58 -3.98
N GLU A 43 -21.04 -0.01 -2.89
CA GLU A 43 -21.32 1.43 -2.78
C GLU A 43 -20.06 2.27 -2.99
N ALA A 44 -18.94 1.89 -2.37
CA ALA A 44 -17.66 2.57 -2.53
C ALA A 44 -17.13 2.48 -3.97
N LEU A 45 -17.29 1.33 -4.64
CA LEU A 45 -16.88 1.15 -6.03
C LEU A 45 -17.74 1.97 -7.00
N MET A 46 -19.01 2.18 -6.70
CA MET A 46 -19.89 3.05 -7.48
C MET A 46 -19.67 4.54 -7.19
N ASN A 47 -19.02 4.87 -6.07
CA ASN A 47 -18.69 6.25 -5.74
C ASN A 47 -17.50 6.75 -6.60
N PRO A 48 -17.68 7.79 -7.43
CA PRO A 48 -16.60 8.32 -8.28
C PRO A 48 -15.43 8.90 -7.48
N ASP A 49 -15.64 9.29 -6.22
CA ASP A 49 -14.57 9.77 -5.35
C ASP A 49 -13.52 8.70 -5.08
N LEU A 50 -13.89 7.42 -4.99
CA LEU A 50 -12.92 6.34 -4.79
C LEU A 50 -11.92 6.30 -5.94
N ALA A 51 -12.42 6.30 -7.18
CA ALA A 51 -11.58 6.32 -8.38
C ALA A 51 -10.76 7.61 -8.46
N ARG A 52 -11.36 8.76 -8.13
CA ARG A 52 -10.65 10.05 -8.11
C ARG A 52 -9.49 10.06 -7.11
N HIS A 53 -9.73 9.63 -5.88
CA HIS A 53 -8.70 9.59 -4.84
C HIS A 53 -7.60 8.57 -5.17
N ALA A 54 -7.97 7.40 -5.69
CA ALA A 54 -7.00 6.42 -6.18
C ALA A 54 -6.12 7.00 -7.30
N ALA A 55 -6.72 7.68 -8.28
CA ALA A 55 -6.00 8.32 -9.38
C ALA A 55 -5.07 9.44 -8.90
N VAL A 56 -5.53 10.31 -8.00
CA VAL A 56 -4.71 11.37 -7.39
C VAL A 56 -3.52 10.77 -6.63
N SER A 57 -3.76 9.72 -5.83
CA SER A 57 -2.70 9.02 -5.10
C SER A 57 -1.67 8.37 -6.05
N ALA A 58 -2.15 7.69 -7.09
CA ALA A 58 -1.30 7.05 -8.08
C ALA A 58 -0.47 8.08 -8.86
N ARG A 59 -1.07 9.20 -9.25
CA ARG A 59 -0.37 10.30 -9.93
C ARG A 59 0.72 10.90 -9.04
N ARG A 60 0.42 11.17 -7.76
CA ARG A 60 1.41 11.68 -6.80
C ARG A 60 2.61 10.72 -6.65
N LEU A 61 2.34 9.42 -6.57
CA LEU A 61 3.40 8.40 -6.52
C LEU A 61 4.24 8.40 -7.80
N ALA A 62 3.60 8.44 -8.97
CA ALA A 62 4.28 8.44 -10.25
C ALA A 62 5.17 9.69 -10.43
N GLU A 63 4.66 10.87 -10.09
CA GLU A 63 5.40 12.14 -10.14
C GLU A 63 6.60 12.10 -9.17
N ALA A 64 6.39 11.68 -7.93
CA ALA A 64 7.46 11.57 -6.94
C ALA A 64 8.55 10.57 -7.38
N LEU A 65 8.16 9.43 -7.94
CA LEU A 65 9.08 8.42 -8.45
C LEU A 65 9.85 8.93 -9.66
N ALA A 66 9.19 9.63 -10.59
CA ALA A 66 9.84 10.22 -11.75
C ALA A 66 10.91 11.23 -11.33
N VAL A 67 10.59 12.14 -10.39
CA VAL A 67 11.56 13.09 -9.84
C VAL A 67 12.70 12.36 -9.13
N ALA A 68 12.40 11.35 -8.31
CA ALA A 68 13.42 10.59 -7.59
C ALA A 68 14.36 9.84 -8.55
N ILE A 69 13.85 9.27 -9.65
CA ILE A 69 14.68 8.60 -10.65
C ILE A 69 15.52 9.63 -11.40
N LEU A 70 14.91 10.70 -11.91
CA LEU A 70 15.62 11.72 -12.70
C LEU A 70 16.72 12.44 -11.92
N THR A 71 16.62 12.49 -10.60
CA THR A 71 17.61 13.15 -9.73
C THR A 71 18.53 12.16 -9.02
N GLY A 72 17.95 11.17 -8.34
CA GLY A 72 18.68 10.20 -7.54
C GLY A 72 19.52 9.24 -8.37
N PHE A 73 19.06 8.81 -9.55
CA PHE A 73 19.83 7.87 -10.38
C PHE A 73 21.12 8.52 -10.95
N PRO A 74 21.07 9.72 -11.57
CA PRO A 74 22.30 10.40 -12.00
C PRO A 74 23.25 10.73 -10.86
N LEU A 75 22.73 11.16 -9.71
CA LEU A 75 23.56 11.44 -8.52
C LEU A 75 24.23 10.16 -7.99
N GLY A 76 23.49 9.06 -7.92
CA GLY A 76 24.04 7.76 -7.52
C GLY A 76 25.14 7.27 -8.47
N LEU A 77 24.96 7.42 -9.78
CA LEU A 77 26.01 7.13 -10.77
C LEU A 77 27.24 8.02 -10.58
N LEU A 78 27.05 9.32 -10.33
CA LEU A 78 28.15 10.25 -10.11
C LEU A 78 28.95 9.91 -8.84
N PHE A 79 28.26 9.59 -7.74
CA PHE A 79 28.90 9.15 -6.49
C PHE A 79 29.69 7.86 -6.70
N GLY A 80 29.11 6.88 -7.40
CA GLY A 80 29.81 5.62 -7.72
C GLY A 80 31.01 5.79 -8.66
N HIS A 81 31.03 6.84 -9.50
CA HIS A 81 32.11 7.07 -10.45
C HIS A 81 33.28 7.90 -9.89
N SER A 82 33.04 8.80 -8.93
CA SER A 82 34.04 9.75 -8.43
C SER A 82 34.18 9.72 -6.91
N PRO A 83 35.36 9.37 -6.36
CA PRO A 83 35.60 9.39 -4.91
C PRO A 83 35.36 10.74 -4.24
N LYS A 84 35.57 11.85 -4.97
CA LYS A 84 35.30 13.20 -4.46
C LYS A 84 33.81 13.50 -4.35
N ALA A 85 33.02 13.01 -5.31
CA ALA A 85 31.58 13.19 -5.30
C ALA A 85 30.92 12.32 -4.21
N ASP A 86 31.39 11.08 -4.06
CA ASP A 86 30.99 10.19 -2.97
C ASP A 86 31.27 10.79 -1.59
N TRP A 87 32.49 11.31 -1.38
CA TRP A 87 32.87 11.95 -0.11
C TRP A 87 31.94 13.11 0.29
N LEU A 88 31.44 13.87 -0.67
CA LEU A 88 30.51 14.97 -0.43
C LEU A 88 29.06 14.49 -0.22
N GLY A 89 28.62 13.48 -0.98
CA GLY A 89 27.25 12.97 -0.96
C GLY A 89 26.96 12.03 0.23
N ALA A 90 27.95 11.22 0.62
CA ALA A 90 27.82 10.18 1.63
C ALA A 90 27.23 10.68 2.97
N PRO A 91 27.69 11.79 3.57
CA PRO A 91 27.13 12.28 4.84
C PRO A 91 25.62 12.55 4.75
N ILE A 92 25.16 13.16 3.65
CA ILE A 92 23.75 13.48 3.44
C ILE A 92 22.94 12.19 3.29
N THR A 93 23.44 11.24 2.49
CA THR A 93 22.79 9.95 2.28
C THR A 93 22.69 9.14 3.59
N PHE A 94 23.77 9.06 4.37
CA PHE A 94 23.77 8.31 5.64
C PHE A 94 22.90 8.93 6.73
N ILE A 95 22.78 10.25 6.78
CA ILE A 95 21.90 10.92 7.75
C ILE A 95 20.44 10.75 7.34
N THR A 96 20.13 10.80 6.05
CA THR A 96 18.73 10.78 5.57
C THR A 96 18.13 9.39 5.49
N LEU A 97 18.94 8.35 5.21
CA LEU A 97 18.46 6.96 5.09
C LEU A 97 17.73 6.41 6.33
N PRO A 98 18.23 6.60 7.57
CA PRO A 98 17.58 6.08 8.77
C PRO A 98 16.46 6.98 9.29
N LEU A 99 16.21 8.14 8.68
CA LEU A 99 15.18 9.06 9.18
C LEU A 99 13.79 8.40 9.09
N PRO A 100 13.07 8.27 10.21
CA PRO A 100 11.70 7.79 10.18
C PRO A 100 10.85 8.79 9.40
N LYS A 101 10.10 8.30 8.41
CA LYS A 101 9.24 9.15 7.57
C LYS A 101 8.26 9.99 8.39
N ILE A 102 7.86 9.53 9.58
CA ILE A 102 6.97 10.25 10.50
C ILE A 102 7.56 11.56 11.01
N VAL A 103 8.88 11.69 11.09
CA VAL A 103 9.56 12.93 11.49
C VAL A 103 9.49 13.98 10.37
N LEU A 104 9.21 13.55 9.14
CA LEU A 104 9.13 14.41 7.95
C LEU A 104 7.68 14.79 7.58
N LEU A 105 6.69 14.28 8.31
CA LEU A 105 5.30 14.69 8.15
C LEU A 105 5.06 15.98 8.97
N PRO A 106 4.38 17.00 8.41
CA PRO A 106 4.02 18.21 9.15
C PRO A 106 2.94 17.96 10.21
#